data_AF-A0A844G9P7-F1
#
_entry.id   AF-A0A844G9P7-F1
#
_cell.length_a   1.000
_cell.length_b   1.000
_cell.length_c   1.000
_cell.angle_alpha   90.00
_cell.angle_beta   90.00
_cell.angle_gamma   90.00
#
_symmetry.space_group_name_H-M   'P 1'
#
loop_
_entity.id
_entity.type
_entity.pdbx_description
1 polymer ?
#
loop_
_entity_poly.entity_id
_entity_poly.type
_entity_poly.pdbx_seq_one_letter_code
_entity_poly.pdbx_strand_id
1 'polypeptide(L)'
;MSAYLNRIDVYSVLGEEQLIYQGDILTEKNAEKIFPIIMKADTISENAVQELQKASSFRWRTFGLGVLPAKRIETLLLRNNFSLSRENYTELKAKLPNSQIRLVEQNASSFLSVYPSLPIEKNDWSLILKSRLKDEIKEEIIKREYEQLLPIHSCIVAIRPIVENSYRKHWHVDIIVACLPFMTNDIALKIGLFHLRTRNFDKSESRKIIKSLPLPYCKLAQPSAKPCLPNDSCSKFLLKYIEDWDIISTVNDTDKKTIKVTMRTKKQFDLLK
;
A
#
# COMPACT_ATOMS: atom_id res chain seq x y z
N MET A 1 -38.38 2.73 -11.33
CA MET A 1 -38.33 1.50 -10.50
C MET A 1 -39.58 0.64 -10.67
N SER A 2 -40.80 1.19 -10.52
CA SER A 2 -42.04 0.40 -10.70
C SER A 2 -42.19 -0.20 -12.11
N ALA A 3 -41.85 0.53 -13.17
CA ALA A 3 -41.93 0.02 -14.54
C ALA A 3 -40.98 -1.16 -14.84
N TYR A 4 -39.90 -1.31 -14.07
CA TYR A 4 -38.90 -2.35 -14.29
C TYR A 4 -39.24 -3.66 -13.57
N LEU A 5 -39.75 -3.54 -12.33
CA LEU A 5 -40.21 -4.67 -11.51
C LEU A 5 -41.61 -5.15 -11.93
N ASN A 6 -42.38 -4.32 -12.64
CA ASN A 6 -43.70 -4.66 -13.15
C ASN A 6 -43.63 -5.39 -14.51
N ARG A 7 -42.91 -6.51 -14.57
CA ARG A 7 -42.85 -7.38 -15.75
C ARG A 7 -43.13 -8.83 -15.36
N ILE A 8 -43.87 -9.53 -16.21
CA ILE A 8 -44.36 -10.90 -15.94
C ILE A 8 -43.21 -11.89 -15.66
N ASP A 9 -42.08 -11.72 -16.35
CA ASP A 9 -40.85 -12.52 -16.18
C ASP A 9 -40.14 -12.28 -14.83
N VAL A 10 -40.33 -11.10 -14.23
CA VAL A 10 -39.80 -10.77 -12.90
C VAL A 10 -40.71 -11.34 -11.80
N TYR A 11 -42.02 -11.30 -11.99
CA TYR A 11 -42.99 -11.84 -11.04
C TYR A 11 -42.99 -13.37 -10.97
N SER A 12 -42.80 -14.07 -12.08
CA SER A 12 -42.72 -15.54 -12.08
C SER A 12 -41.59 -16.06 -11.21
N VAL A 13 -40.43 -15.40 -11.26
CA VAL A 13 -39.24 -15.76 -10.46
C VAL A 13 -39.44 -15.44 -8.98
N LEU A 14 -40.03 -14.27 -8.67
CA LEU A 14 -40.34 -13.89 -7.29
C LEU A 14 -41.44 -14.77 -6.66
N GLY A 15 -42.34 -15.30 -7.49
CA GLY A 15 -43.42 -16.20 -7.08
C GLY A 15 -42.94 -17.62 -6.76
N GLU A 16 -41.91 -18.12 -7.46
CA GLU A 16 -41.33 -19.44 -7.21
C GLU A 16 -40.59 -19.52 -5.84
N GLU A 17 -39.99 -18.43 -5.39
CA GLU A 17 -39.24 -18.35 -4.12
C GLU A 17 -40.14 -18.15 -2.87
N GLN A 18 -41.48 -18.20 -3.00
CA GLN A 18 -42.45 -17.96 -1.92
C GLN A 18 -42.11 -16.73 -1.03
N LEU A 19 -41.89 -15.57 -1.66
CA LEU A 19 -41.77 -14.33 -0.90
C LEU A 19 -43.15 -13.94 -0.35
N ILE A 20 -43.47 -14.38 0.87
CA ILE A 20 -44.69 -13.98 1.58
C ILE A 20 -44.59 -12.48 1.90
N TYR A 21 -45.25 -11.68 1.06
CA TYR A 21 -45.34 -10.23 1.22
C TYR A 21 -46.45 -9.90 2.22
N GLN A 22 -46.08 -9.64 3.48
CA GLN A 22 -47.00 -9.09 4.48
C GLN A 22 -46.90 -7.57 4.53
N GLY A 23 -47.85 -6.89 3.87
CA GLY A 23 -48.13 -5.46 4.05
C GLY A 23 -47.57 -4.53 2.96
N ASP A 24 -48.40 -3.58 2.53
CA ASP A 24 -48.26 -2.69 1.35
C ASP A 24 -47.11 -1.66 1.37
N ILE A 25 -46.02 -1.89 2.11
CA ILE A 25 -44.89 -0.95 2.13
C ILE A 25 -43.58 -1.70 1.94
N LEU A 26 -42.99 -1.55 0.74
CA LEU A 26 -41.59 -1.86 0.47
C LEU A 26 -40.74 -0.93 1.33
N THR A 27 -40.37 -1.41 2.52
CA THR A 27 -39.38 -0.73 3.36
C THR A 27 -37.98 -0.96 2.78
N GLU A 28 -37.06 -0.03 3.01
CA GLU A 28 -35.67 -0.12 2.54
C GLU A 28 -35.00 -1.44 2.98
N LYS A 29 -35.33 -1.91 4.19
CA LYS A 29 -34.88 -3.19 4.76
C LYS A 29 -35.43 -4.43 4.03
N ASN A 30 -36.66 -4.36 3.52
CA ASN A 30 -37.26 -5.44 2.73
C ASN A 30 -36.69 -5.44 1.30
N ALA A 31 -36.46 -4.27 0.73
CA ALA A 31 -35.81 -4.13 -0.57
C ALA A 31 -34.37 -4.69 -0.55
N GLU A 32 -33.58 -4.40 0.50
CA GLU A 32 -32.21 -4.89 0.62
C GLU A 32 -32.11 -6.44 0.58
N LYS A 33 -33.15 -7.15 1.03
CA LYS A 33 -33.23 -8.62 1.01
C LYS A 33 -33.67 -9.19 -0.34
N ILE A 34 -34.60 -8.52 -1.03
CA ILE A 34 -35.18 -9.02 -2.29
C ILE A 34 -34.20 -8.78 -3.45
N PHE A 35 -33.47 -7.66 -3.46
CA PHE A 35 -32.58 -7.30 -4.56
C PHE A 35 -31.51 -8.36 -4.87
N PRO A 36 -30.79 -8.94 -3.88
CA PRO A 36 -29.85 -10.03 -4.13
C PRO A 36 -30.50 -11.27 -4.76
N ILE A 37 -31.73 -11.61 -4.40
CA ILE A 37 -32.46 -12.76 -4.95
C ILE A 37 -32.70 -12.53 -6.44
N ILE A 38 -33.28 -11.37 -6.79
CA ILE A 38 -33.54 -10.99 -8.19
C ILE A 38 -32.23 -10.93 -9.00
N MET A 39 -31.18 -10.31 -8.44
CA MET A 39 -29.89 -10.18 -9.13
C MET A 39 -29.17 -11.52 -9.35
N LYS A 40 -29.51 -12.55 -8.57
CA LYS A 40 -28.94 -13.90 -8.71
C LYS A 40 -29.72 -14.81 -9.63
N ALA A 41 -30.95 -14.48 -9.98
CA ALA A 41 -31.77 -15.30 -10.86
C ALA A 41 -31.09 -15.49 -12.23
N ASP A 42 -31.13 -16.70 -12.78
CA ASP A 42 -30.55 -16.99 -14.10
C ASP A 42 -31.44 -16.47 -15.24
N THR A 43 -32.73 -16.26 -14.95
CA THR A 43 -33.76 -15.82 -15.88
C THR A 43 -33.73 -14.32 -16.18
N ILE A 44 -33.06 -13.51 -15.37
CA ILE A 44 -32.98 -12.07 -15.57
C ILE A 44 -31.87 -11.70 -16.57
N SER A 45 -32.22 -10.91 -17.59
CA SER A 45 -31.24 -10.45 -18.59
C SER A 45 -30.17 -9.52 -17.99
N GLU A 46 -29.01 -9.38 -18.62
CA GLU A 46 -27.97 -8.49 -18.10
C GLU A 46 -28.39 -6.99 -18.13
N ASN A 47 -29.13 -6.58 -19.16
CA ASN A 47 -29.71 -5.23 -19.24
C ASN A 47 -30.63 -4.94 -18.06
N ALA A 48 -31.36 -5.96 -17.63
CA ALA A 48 -32.25 -5.86 -16.49
C ALA A 48 -31.52 -5.64 -15.17
N VAL A 49 -30.45 -6.42 -14.97
CA VAL A 49 -29.57 -6.28 -13.82
C VAL A 49 -28.98 -4.87 -13.77
N GLN A 50 -28.56 -4.32 -14.91
CA GLN A 50 -28.01 -2.96 -14.99
C GLN A 50 -29.03 -1.88 -14.61
N GLU A 51 -30.29 -2.00 -15.02
CA GLU A 51 -31.33 -1.04 -14.63
C GLU A 51 -31.68 -1.15 -13.13
N LEU A 52 -31.74 -2.37 -12.58
CA LEU A 52 -31.92 -2.59 -11.14
C LEU A 52 -30.77 -2.01 -10.31
N GLN A 53 -29.54 -2.11 -10.81
CA GLN A 53 -28.37 -1.51 -10.18
C GLN A 53 -28.45 0.02 -10.18
N LYS A 54 -28.82 0.65 -11.31
CA LYS A 54 -29.00 2.11 -11.37
C LYS A 54 -30.04 2.60 -10.35
N ALA A 55 -31.04 1.77 -10.09
CA ALA A 55 -32.10 2.05 -9.15
C ALA A 55 -31.76 1.77 -7.68
N SER A 56 -30.65 1.08 -7.38
CA SER A 56 -30.26 0.71 -6.02
C SER A 56 -28.98 1.39 -5.56
N SER A 57 -29.01 1.95 -4.35
CA SER A 57 -27.84 2.48 -3.64
C SER A 57 -27.22 1.46 -2.68
N PHE A 58 -27.74 0.24 -2.63
CA PHE A 58 -27.37 -0.77 -1.65
C PHE A 58 -25.94 -1.29 -1.85
N ARG A 59 -25.25 -1.47 -0.72
CA ARG A 59 -23.89 -2.02 -0.67
C ARG A 59 -23.86 -3.23 0.25
N TRP A 60 -23.86 -4.41 -0.32
CA TRP A 60 -23.99 -5.65 0.45
C TRP A 60 -22.69 -6.04 1.11
N ARG A 61 -22.75 -6.33 2.41
CA ARG A 61 -21.62 -6.89 3.18
C ARG A 61 -21.38 -8.36 2.86
N THR A 62 -22.42 -9.10 2.56
CA THR A 62 -22.34 -10.51 2.13
C THR A 62 -23.32 -10.68 0.99
N PHE A 63 -22.80 -10.82 -0.23
CA PHE A 63 -23.65 -11.04 -1.40
C PHE A 63 -23.77 -12.53 -1.76
N GLY A 64 -22.72 -13.33 -1.58
CA GLY A 64 -22.71 -14.73 -2.03
C GLY A 64 -22.55 -14.83 -3.54
N LEU A 65 -21.34 -14.52 -4.01
CA LEU A 65 -20.89 -14.46 -5.40
C LEU A 65 -20.61 -15.85 -6.00
N GLY A 66 -20.56 -16.89 -5.18
CA GLY A 66 -20.20 -18.26 -5.60
C GLY A 66 -21.03 -18.80 -6.77
N VAL A 67 -22.31 -18.42 -6.82
CA VAL A 67 -23.31 -18.87 -7.80
C VAL A 67 -23.38 -17.97 -9.04
N LEU A 68 -22.77 -16.79 -9.02
CA LEU A 68 -22.91 -15.82 -10.10
C LEU A 68 -21.92 -16.05 -11.25
N PRO A 69 -22.34 -15.80 -12.51
CA PRO A 69 -21.43 -15.68 -13.64
C PRO A 69 -20.43 -14.53 -13.46
N ALA A 70 -19.19 -14.73 -13.92
CA ALA A 70 -18.10 -13.75 -13.81
C ALA A 70 -18.50 -12.35 -14.33
N LYS A 71 -19.15 -12.28 -15.50
CA LYS A 71 -19.61 -11.02 -16.11
C LYS A 71 -20.58 -10.23 -15.22
N ARG A 72 -21.45 -10.92 -14.49
CA ARG A 72 -22.40 -10.27 -13.58
C ARG A 72 -21.69 -9.75 -12.33
N ILE A 73 -20.74 -10.51 -11.79
CA ILE A 73 -19.89 -10.08 -10.68
C ILE A 73 -19.09 -8.83 -11.07
N GLU A 74 -18.49 -8.81 -12.26
CA GLU A 74 -17.77 -7.64 -12.77
C GLU A 74 -18.68 -6.41 -12.86
N THR A 75 -19.90 -6.56 -13.37
CA THR A 75 -20.88 -5.47 -13.50
C THR A 75 -21.29 -4.92 -12.13
N LEU A 76 -21.56 -5.80 -11.15
CA LEU A 76 -21.89 -5.39 -9.78
C LEU A 76 -20.71 -4.68 -9.09
N LEU A 77 -19.49 -5.19 -9.31
CA LEU A 77 -18.28 -4.57 -8.78
C LEU A 77 -18.04 -3.20 -9.41
N LEU A 78 -18.22 -3.05 -10.72
CA LEU A 78 -18.14 -1.77 -11.45
C LEU A 78 -19.05 -0.70 -10.85
N ARG A 79 -20.21 -1.10 -10.32
CA ARG A 79 -21.24 -0.23 -9.75
C ARG A 79 -21.11 0.02 -8.24
N ASN A 80 -20.04 -0.47 -7.60
CA ASN A 80 -19.78 -0.26 -6.16
C ASN A 80 -20.86 -0.86 -5.23
N ASN A 81 -21.49 -1.96 -5.66
CA ASN A 81 -22.55 -2.63 -4.90
C ASN A 81 -22.04 -3.52 -3.75
N PHE A 82 -20.74 -3.63 -3.57
CA PHE A 82 -20.14 -4.48 -2.52
C PHE A 82 -19.45 -3.63 -1.46
N SER A 83 -19.81 -3.90 -0.20
CA SER A 83 -19.07 -3.39 0.95
C SER A 83 -17.81 -4.23 1.16
N LEU A 84 -16.75 -3.60 1.66
CA LEU A 84 -15.52 -4.32 2.02
C LEU A 84 -15.76 -5.20 3.26
N SER A 85 -15.73 -6.51 3.05
CA SER A 85 -15.89 -7.53 4.08
C SER A 85 -14.96 -8.70 3.79
N ARG A 86 -14.73 -9.56 4.78
CA ARG A 86 -13.93 -10.78 4.62
C ARG A 86 -14.54 -11.68 3.54
N GLU A 87 -15.85 -11.83 3.54
CA GLU A 87 -16.60 -12.71 2.63
C GLU A 87 -16.47 -12.22 1.19
N ASN A 88 -16.83 -10.94 0.93
CA ASN A 88 -16.75 -10.37 -0.41
C ASN A 88 -15.31 -10.32 -0.92
N TYR A 89 -14.34 -10.01 -0.06
CA TYR A 89 -12.92 -10.00 -0.44
C TYR A 89 -12.46 -11.38 -0.91
N THR A 90 -12.78 -12.42 -0.14
CA THR A 90 -12.39 -13.81 -0.43
C THR A 90 -13.05 -14.33 -1.70
N GLU A 91 -14.36 -14.13 -1.82
CA GLU A 91 -15.11 -14.61 -2.97
C GLU A 91 -14.71 -13.90 -4.28
N LEU A 92 -14.50 -12.58 -4.24
CA LEU A 92 -14.01 -11.84 -5.39
C LEU A 92 -12.63 -12.33 -5.82
N LYS A 93 -11.69 -12.47 -4.88
CA LYS A 93 -10.34 -12.97 -5.14
C LYS A 93 -10.36 -14.35 -5.83
N ALA A 94 -11.27 -15.23 -5.41
CA ALA A 94 -11.41 -16.57 -5.98
C ALA A 94 -12.03 -16.59 -7.39
N LYS A 95 -12.90 -15.62 -7.72
CA LYS A 95 -13.68 -15.62 -8.96
C LYS A 95 -13.08 -14.78 -10.09
N LEU A 96 -12.44 -13.67 -9.74
CA LEU A 96 -11.98 -12.67 -10.71
C LEU A 96 -10.58 -12.14 -10.32
N PRO A 97 -9.60 -12.15 -11.24
CA PRO A 97 -8.28 -11.62 -10.98
C PRO A 97 -8.31 -10.15 -10.52
N ASN A 98 -7.59 -9.83 -9.45
CA ASN A 98 -7.42 -8.47 -8.89
C ASN A 98 -8.72 -7.74 -8.48
N SER A 99 -9.87 -8.41 -8.52
CA SER A 99 -11.17 -7.82 -8.18
C SER A 99 -11.28 -7.42 -6.71
N GLN A 100 -10.57 -8.12 -5.82
CA GLN A 100 -10.44 -7.78 -4.41
C GLN A 100 -9.72 -6.44 -4.20
N ILE A 101 -8.77 -6.09 -5.09
CA ILE A 101 -8.06 -4.81 -5.05
C ILE A 101 -9.00 -3.68 -5.44
N ARG A 102 -9.83 -3.90 -6.46
CA ARG A 102 -10.86 -2.94 -6.87
C ARG A 102 -11.90 -2.73 -5.77
N LEU A 103 -12.30 -3.78 -5.06
CA LEU A 103 -13.17 -3.66 -3.88
C LEU A 103 -12.52 -2.76 -2.80
N VAL A 104 -11.22 -2.94 -2.56
CA VAL A 104 -10.44 -2.10 -1.64
C VAL A 104 -10.44 -0.64 -2.09
N GLU A 105 -10.17 -0.36 -3.38
CA GLU A 105 -10.18 1.00 -3.92
C GLU A 105 -11.54 1.70 -3.73
N GLN A 106 -12.63 0.99 -3.96
CA GLN A 106 -14.00 1.51 -3.79
C GLN A 106 -14.40 1.75 -2.33
N ASN A 107 -13.72 1.09 -1.41
CA ASN A 107 -13.93 1.19 0.03
C ASN A 107 -12.76 1.87 0.75
N ALA A 108 -12.02 2.75 0.04
CA ALA A 108 -10.81 3.38 0.57
C ALA A 108 -11.03 4.05 1.94
N SER A 109 -12.18 4.69 2.15
CA SER A 109 -12.50 5.41 3.39
C SER A 109 -12.58 4.51 4.63
N SER A 110 -12.98 3.26 4.48
CA SER A 110 -13.10 2.29 5.59
C SER A 110 -11.99 1.23 5.58
N PHE A 111 -11.09 1.26 4.59
CA PHE A 111 -10.07 0.22 4.44
C PHE A 111 -9.20 0.06 5.71
N LEU A 112 -8.70 1.16 6.27
CA LEU A 112 -7.80 1.14 7.43
C LEU A 112 -8.41 0.51 8.70
N SER A 113 -9.74 0.54 8.85
CA SER A 113 -10.42 -0.09 9.99
C SER A 113 -10.77 -1.55 9.74
N VAL A 114 -10.95 -1.95 8.47
CA VAL A 114 -11.42 -3.29 8.11
C VAL A 114 -10.27 -4.25 7.77
N TYR A 115 -9.18 -3.76 7.19
CA TYR A 115 -8.10 -4.62 6.66
C TYR A 115 -7.52 -5.63 7.66
N PRO A 116 -7.41 -5.38 8.99
CA PRO A 116 -6.87 -6.38 9.91
C PRO A 116 -7.72 -7.65 9.99
N SER A 117 -9.00 -7.56 9.60
CA SER A 117 -9.92 -8.71 9.56
C SER A 117 -9.90 -9.45 8.21
N LEU A 118 -9.27 -8.88 7.19
CA LEU A 118 -9.26 -9.42 5.84
C LEU A 118 -8.14 -10.45 5.64
N PRO A 119 -8.35 -11.50 4.82
CA PRO A 119 -7.32 -12.48 4.50
C PRO A 119 -6.37 -11.93 3.42
N ILE A 120 -5.60 -10.90 3.75
CA ILE A 120 -4.65 -10.26 2.83
C ILE A 120 -3.36 -11.07 2.79
N GLU A 121 -3.04 -11.62 1.62
CA GLU A 121 -1.79 -12.36 1.42
C GLU A 121 -0.64 -11.45 0.98
N LYS A 122 0.57 -12.00 1.02
CA LYS A 122 1.81 -11.30 0.63
C LYS A 122 1.73 -10.61 -0.75
N ASN A 123 1.11 -11.27 -1.73
CA ASN A 123 0.98 -10.72 -3.08
C ASN A 123 -0.05 -9.58 -3.15
N ASP A 124 -1.11 -9.67 -2.36
CA ASP A 124 -2.17 -8.67 -2.30
C ASP A 124 -1.62 -7.33 -1.81
N TRP A 125 -0.71 -7.34 -0.83
CA TRP A 125 -0.06 -6.11 -0.32
C TRP A 125 0.60 -5.29 -1.42
N SER A 126 1.35 -5.96 -2.31
CA SER A 126 2.02 -5.27 -3.42
C SER A 126 1.02 -4.61 -4.39
N LEU A 127 -0.16 -5.22 -4.58
CA LEU A 127 -1.21 -4.69 -5.43
C LEU A 127 -1.97 -3.56 -4.74
N ILE A 128 -2.27 -3.68 -3.45
CA ILE A 128 -2.88 -2.63 -2.63
C ILE A 128 -2.01 -1.38 -2.63
N LEU A 129 -0.70 -1.52 -2.46
CA LEU A 129 0.23 -0.38 -2.46
C LEU A 129 0.35 0.28 -3.84
N LYS A 130 0.16 -0.47 -4.94
CA LYS A 130 0.13 0.05 -6.32
C LYS A 130 -1.24 0.55 -6.77
N SER A 131 -2.28 0.34 -5.98
CA SER A 131 -3.67 0.68 -6.32
C SER A 131 -3.90 2.19 -6.35
N ARG A 132 -5.13 2.58 -6.68
CA ARG A 132 -5.62 3.97 -6.66
C ARG A 132 -5.97 4.49 -5.26
N LEU A 133 -5.64 3.75 -4.20
CA LEU A 133 -5.75 4.27 -2.84
C LEU A 133 -4.96 5.58 -2.71
N LYS A 134 -5.49 6.49 -1.89
CA LYS A 134 -4.78 7.73 -1.55
C LYS A 134 -3.46 7.42 -0.86
N ASP A 135 -2.47 8.26 -1.08
CA ASP A 135 -1.13 8.06 -0.52
C ASP A 135 -1.16 8.02 1.01
N GLU A 136 -2.02 8.82 1.67
CA GLU A 136 -2.14 8.80 3.14
C GLU A 136 -2.54 7.42 3.68
N ILE A 137 -3.41 6.70 2.97
CA ILE A 137 -3.83 5.35 3.35
C ILE A 137 -2.66 4.38 3.16
N LYS A 138 -1.97 4.46 2.01
CA LYS A 138 -0.82 3.60 1.72
C LYS A 138 0.31 3.80 2.71
N GLU A 139 0.58 5.04 3.08
CA GLU A 139 1.59 5.36 4.08
C GLU A 139 1.26 4.80 5.44
N GLU A 140 -0.01 4.89 5.86
CA GLU A 140 -0.45 4.34 7.14
C GLU A 140 -0.32 2.81 7.17
N ILE A 141 -0.64 2.13 6.07
CA ILE A 141 -0.37 0.69 5.90
C ILE A 141 1.12 0.42 6.06
N ILE A 142 1.98 1.15 5.35
CA ILE A 142 3.44 0.96 5.40
C ILE A 142 3.93 1.14 6.84
N LYS A 143 3.46 2.15 7.57
CA LYS A 143 3.87 2.40 8.96
C LYS A 143 3.47 1.27 9.89
N ARG A 144 2.26 0.71 9.74
CA ARG A 144 1.74 -0.36 10.61
C ARG A 144 2.36 -1.71 10.30
N GLU A 145 2.64 -1.96 9.03
CA GLU A 145 2.91 -3.31 8.53
C GLU A 145 4.34 -3.48 7.97
N TYR A 146 5.24 -2.49 8.14
CA TYR A 146 6.56 -2.55 7.48
C TYR A 146 7.31 -3.85 7.75
N GLU A 147 7.27 -4.39 8.96
CA GLU A 147 7.99 -5.62 9.31
C GLU A 147 7.59 -6.82 8.45
N GLN A 148 6.30 -6.93 8.09
CA GLN A 148 5.83 -7.99 7.19
C GLN A 148 6.00 -7.63 5.70
N LEU A 149 6.04 -6.33 5.36
CA LEU A 149 6.16 -5.87 3.97
C LEU A 149 7.61 -5.89 3.46
N LEU A 150 8.58 -5.49 4.29
CA LEU A 150 9.97 -5.33 3.88
C LEU A 150 10.66 -6.63 3.42
N PRO A 151 10.35 -7.83 3.95
CA PRO A 151 10.89 -9.08 3.41
C PRO A 151 10.43 -9.40 1.98
N ILE A 152 9.41 -8.71 1.44
CA ILE A 152 8.78 -9.01 0.16
C ILE A 152 9.26 -8.01 -0.90
N HIS A 153 10.03 -8.48 -1.88
CA HIS A 153 10.61 -7.61 -2.91
C HIS A 153 9.57 -6.81 -3.69
N SER A 154 8.44 -7.43 -4.08
CA SER A 154 7.37 -6.73 -4.81
C SER A 154 6.71 -5.61 -3.99
N CYS A 155 6.70 -5.73 -2.66
CA CYS A 155 6.25 -4.68 -1.75
C CYS A 155 7.28 -3.55 -1.70
N ILE A 156 8.57 -3.83 -1.58
CA ILE A 156 9.62 -2.78 -1.61
C ILE A 156 9.50 -1.92 -2.88
N VAL A 157 9.33 -2.57 -4.05
CA VAL A 157 9.14 -1.87 -5.33
C VAL A 157 7.91 -0.96 -5.31
N ALA A 158 6.84 -1.35 -4.62
CA ALA A 158 5.62 -0.55 -4.47
C ALA A 158 5.77 0.59 -3.43
N ILE A 159 6.51 0.34 -2.35
CA ILE A 159 6.77 1.29 -1.26
C ILE A 159 7.67 2.43 -1.73
N ARG A 160 8.70 2.11 -2.52
CA ARG A 160 9.72 3.07 -2.97
C ARG A 160 9.13 4.39 -3.49
N PRO A 161 8.25 4.43 -4.51
CA PRO A 161 7.73 5.69 -5.03
C PRO A 161 6.94 6.51 -3.99
N ILE A 162 6.22 5.85 -3.08
CA ILE A 162 5.47 6.52 -2.00
C ILE A 162 6.44 7.22 -1.05
N VAL A 163 7.50 6.49 -0.69
CA VAL A 163 8.56 6.98 0.18
C VAL A 163 9.31 8.13 -0.50
N GLU A 164 9.74 7.99 -1.76
CA GLU A 164 10.46 9.03 -2.53
C GLU A 164 9.65 10.33 -2.64
N ASN A 165 8.35 10.25 -2.93
CA ASN A 165 7.48 11.42 -3.09
C ASN A 165 7.12 12.09 -1.76
N SER A 166 7.19 11.37 -0.64
CA SER A 166 6.81 11.85 0.69
C SER A 166 7.98 12.45 1.47
N TYR A 167 8.70 13.39 0.86
CA TYR A 167 9.96 13.92 1.40
C TYR A 167 9.85 14.69 2.72
N ARG A 168 8.64 15.17 3.09
CA ARG A 168 8.38 15.88 4.36
C ARG A 168 7.98 14.96 5.51
N LYS A 169 7.78 13.67 5.26
CA LYS A 169 7.29 12.72 6.27
C LYS A 169 8.45 11.94 6.87
N HIS A 170 8.35 11.70 8.18
CA HIS A 170 9.30 10.85 8.90
C HIS A 170 8.94 9.38 8.70
N TRP A 171 9.88 8.61 8.16
CA TRP A 171 9.75 7.18 7.90
C TRP A 171 10.65 6.40 8.85
N HIS A 172 10.20 5.22 9.28
CA HIS A 172 11.03 4.31 10.07
C HIS A 172 12.32 3.97 9.32
N VAL A 173 13.45 3.91 10.03
CA VAL A 173 14.78 3.73 9.44
C VAL A 173 14.86 2.49 8.54
N ASP A 174 14.23 1.39 8.94
CA ASP A 174 14.29 0.14 8.20
C ASP A 174 13.57 0.24 6.84
N ILE A 175 12.51 1.05 6.75
CA ILE A 175 11.83 1.33 5.47
C ILE A 175 12.79 2.04 4.51
N ILE A 176 13.52 3.03 5.02
CA ILE A 176 14.48 3.80 4.23
C ILE A 176 15.61 2.89 3.75
N VAL A 177 16.21 2.13 4.66
CA VAL A 177 17.30 1.19 4.36
C VAL A 177 16.87 0.16 3.32
N ALA A 178 15.64 -0.37 3.42
CA ALA A 178 15.12 -1.33 2.45
C ALA A 178 14.87 -0.70 1.06
N CYS A 179 14.45 0.56 1.00
CA CYS A 179 14.16 1.23 -0.26
C CYS A 179 15.42 1.74 -0.97
N LEU A 180 16.42 2.23 -0.23
CA LEU A 180 17.62 2.90 -0.75
C LEU A 180 18.36 2.15 -1.88
N PRO A 181 18.56 0.82 -1.81
CA PRO A 181 19.18 0.05 -2.90
C PRO A 181 18.43 0.20 -4.24
N PHE A 182 17.10 0.34 -4.18
CA PHE A 182 16.21 0.37 -5.35
C PHE A 182 15.82 1.79 -5.80
N MET A 183 16.24 2.83 -5.06
CA MET A 183 16.10 4.24 -5.44
C MET A 183 17.00 4.60 -6.62
N THR A 184 16.67 5.71 -7.30
CA THR A 184 17.38 6.26 -8.47
C THR A 184 18.89 6.06 -8.42
N ASN A 185 19.53 5.70 -9.54
CA ASN A 185 20.99 5.51 -9.61
C ASN A 185 21.81 6.78 -9.28
N ASP A 186 21.16 7.93 -9.18
CA ASP A 186 21.77 9.19 -8.78
C ASP A 186 22.13 9.19 -7.28
N ILE A 187 23.44 9.17 -7.02
CA ILE A 187 24.04 9.21 -5.69
C ILE A 187 23.68 10.51 -4.96
N ALA A 188 23.60 11.65 -5.67
CA ALA A 188 23.27 12.94 -5.08
C ALA A 188 21.84 12.95 -4.52
N LEU A 189 20.90 12.32 -5.24
CA LEU A 189 19.53 12.15 -4.76
C LEU A 189 19.45 11.20 -3.56
N LYS A 190 20.21 10.10 -3.55
CA LYS A 190 20.26 9.19 -2.38
C LYS A 190 20.80 9.90 -1.13
N ILE A 191 21.83 10.73 -1.28
CA ILE A 191 22.41 11.53 -0.19
C ILE A 191 21.48 12.68 0.22
N GLY A 192 20.79 13.31 -0.72
CA GLY A 192 19.77 14.34 -0.43
C GLY A 192 18.57 13.77 0.35
N LEU A 193 18.10 12.58 -0.01
CA LEU A 193 17.03 11.87 0.71
C LEU A 193 17.48 11.45 2.12
N PHE A 194 18.76 11.10 2.31
CA PHE A 194 19.34 10.92 3.63
C PHE A 194 19.21 12.22 4.45
N HIS A 195 19.63 13.36 3.91
CA HIS A 195 19.59 14.64 4.63
C HIS A 195 18.19 15.06 5.09
N LEU A 196 17.20 14.95 4.22
CA LEU A 196 15.83 15.35 4.53
C LEU A 196 15.22 14.54 5.70
N ARG A 197 15.82 13.39 6.03
CA ARG A 197 15.27 12.44 6.99
C ARG A 197 16.10 12.29 8.25
N THR A 198 17.39 12.62 8.21
CA THR A 198 18.33 12.40 9.32
C THR A 198 18.26 13.39 10.45
N ARG A 199 17.64 14.56 10.27
CA ARG A 199 17.43 15.52 11.38
C ARG A 199 16.69 14.94 12.59
N ASN A 200 16.03 13.79 12.41
CA ASN A 200 15.24 13.11 13.43
C ASN A 200 15.76 11.71 13.78
N PHE A 201 16.88 11.26 13.21
CA PHE A 201 17.43 9.93 13.49
C PHE A 201 18.55 10.00 14.53
N ASP A 202 18.60 9.00 15.41
CA ASP A 202 19.73 8.87 16.32
C ASP A 202 21.02 8.44 15.59
N LYS A 203 22.13 8.39 16.31
CA LYS A 203 23.44 7.99 15.75
C LYS A 203 23.42 6.55 15.20
N SER A 204 22.71 5.63 15.85
CA SER A 204 22.62 4.22 15.47
C SER A 204 21.80 4.04 14.18
N GLU A 205 20.64 4.68 14.10
CA GLU A 205 19.77 4.70 12.93
C GLU A 205 20.47 5.34 11.74
N SER A 206 21.09 6.50 11.95
CA SER A 206 21.80 7.19 10.89
C SER A 206 22.99 6.37 10.37
N ARG A 207 23.66 5.60 11.24
CA ARG A 207 24.70 4.63 10.85
C ARG A 207 24.14 3.47 10.01
N LYS A 208 22.94 2.94 10.33
CA LYS A 208 22.27 1.93 9.50
C LYS A 208 22.07 2.44 8.08
N ILE A 209 21.63 3.70 7.94
CA ILE A 209 21.40 4.31 6.63
C ILE A 209 22.70 4.48 5.86
N ILE A 210 23.76 5.02 6.48
CA ILE A 210 25.07 5.16 5.81
C ILE A 210 25.59 3.81 5.32
N LYS A 211 25.46 2.75 6.12
CA LYS A 211 25.88 1.40 5.72
C LYS A 211 25.16 0.91 4.45
N SER A 212 23.95 1.39 4.18
CA SER A 212 23.16 1.05 2.99
C SER A 212 23.47 1.89 1.75
N LEU A 213 24.27 2.95 1.87
CA LEU A 213 24.69 3.77 0.73
C LEU A 213 25.65 2.98 -0.20
N PRO A 214 25.76 3.36 -1.48
CA PRO A 214 26.73 2.72 -2.37
C PRO A 214 28.17 2.99 -1.94
N LEU A 215 29.10 2.18 -2.45
CA LEU A 215 30.53 2.50 -2.36
C LEU A 215 30.81 3.85 -3.04
N PRO A 216 31.74 4.67 -2.51
CA PRO A 216 32.58 4.43 -1.33
C PRO A 216 31.94 4.80 0.01
N TYR A 217 30.74 5.41 0.02
CA TYR A 217 30.11 6.03 1.19
C TYR A 217 29.78 5.06 2.33
N CYS A 218 29.38 3.81 2.04
CA CYS A 218 29.08 2.84 3.11
C CYS A 218 30.26 2.54 4.05
N LYS A 219 31.50 2.77 3.60
CA LYS A 219 32.70 2.62 4.44
C LYS A 219 32.76 3.64 5.58
N LEU A 220 31.99 4.74 5.52
CA LEU A 220 31.87 5.71 6.62
C LEU A 220 31.13 5.13 7.84
N ALA A 221 30.41 4.01 7.69
CA ALA A 221 29.80 3.30 8.83
C ALA A 221 30.73 2.25 9.45
N GLN A 222 31.93 2.03 8.89
CA GLN A 222 32.84 0.96 9.26
C GLN A 222 34.02 1.51 10.09
N PRO A 223 34.27 0.95 11.29
CA PRO A 223 35.42 1.36 12.10
C PRO A 223 36.74 1.01 11.40
N SER A 224 37.77 1.83 11.63
CA SER A 224 39.11 1.70 11.04
C SER A 224 39.18 1.76 9.51
N ALA A 225 38.05 2.01 8.82
CA ALA A 225 38.04 2.13 7.37
C ALA A 225 38.71 3.43 6.91
N LYS A 226 39.24 3.40 5.69
CA LYS A 226 39.83 4.56 5.01
C LYS A 226 39.08 4.87 3.71
N PRO A 227 37.82 5.34 3.75
CA PRO A 227 37.09 5.69 2.54
C PRO A 227 37.80 6.79 1.74
N CYS A 228 37.72 6.67 0.42
CA CYS A 228 38.12 7.71 -0.53
C CYS A 228 36.85 8.14 -1.26
N LEU A 229 36.35 9.33 -0.93
CA LEU A 229 35.11 9.88 -1.49
C LEU A 229 35.45 10.83 -2.66
N PRO A 230 34.54 11.06 -3.62
CA PRO A 230 34.68 12.15 -4.58
C PRO A 230 34.78 13.52 -3.88
N ASN A 231 35.59 14.44 -4.40
CA ASN A 231 35.62 15.82 -3.89
C ASN A 231 34.51 16.66 -4.54
N ASP A 232 33.27 16.36 -4.16
CA ASP A 232 32.07 17.06 -4.62
C ASP A 232 31.25 17.64 -3.44
N SER A 233 30.21 18.41 -3.77
CA SER A 233 29.34 19.02 -2.76
C SER A 233 28.60 17.98 -1.91
N CYS A 234 28.22 16.84 -2.50
CA CYS A 234 27.51 15.77 -1.81
C CYS A 234 28.37 15.10 -0.72
N SER A 235 29.61 14.78 -1.06
CA SER A 235 30.58 14.14 -0.15
C SER A 235 30.94 15.07 0.99
N LYS A 236 31.24 16.34 0.69
CA LYS A 236 31.50 17.36 1.73
C LYS A 236 30.32 17.53 2.68
N PHE A 237 29.12 17.56 2.12
CA PHE A 237 27.89 17.70 2.88
C PHE A 237 27.66 16.50 3.82
N LEU A 238 27.79 15.27 3.31
CA LEU A 238 27.69 14.07 4.13
C LEU A 238 28.74 14.06 5.24
N LEU A 239 29.99 14.43 4.92
CA LEU A 239 31.07 14.48 5.89
C LEU A 239 30.81 15.45 7.04
N LYS A 240 30.37 16.67 6.74
CA LYS A 240 29.99 17.66 7.75
C LYS A 240 28.95 17.12 8.73
N TYR A 241 28.00 16.32 8.23
CA TYR A 241 26.93 15.77 9.06
C TYR A 241 27.41 14.66 10.01
N ILE A 242 28.36 13.84 9.57
CA ILE A 242 28.88 12.72 10.37
C ILE A 242 30.07 13.12 11.24
N GLU A 243 30.66 14.28 10.99
CA GLU A 243 31.68 14.90 11.84
C GLU A 243 31.13 15.13 13.26
N ASP A 244 29.88 15.58 13.37
CA ASP A 244 29.14 15.77 14.63
C ASP A 244 28.96 14.47 15.44
N TRP A 245 29.19 13.30 14.84
CA TRP A 245 29.07 12.01 15.53
C TRP A 245 30.35 11.55 16.19
N ASP A 246 31.45 12.28 16.02
CA ASP A 246 32.78 11.96 16.55
C ASP A 246 33.33 10.61 16.05
N ILE A 247 32.83 10.10 14.91
CA ILE A 247 33.26 8.81 14.33
C ILE A 247 34.45 8.95 13.37
N ILE A 248 34.72 10.16 12.88
CA ILE A 248 35.85 10.46 12.01
C ILE A 248 37.08 10.80 12.87
N SER A 249 38.25 10.30 12.46
CA SER A 249 39.54 10.68 13.03
C SER A 249 40.18 11.84 12.26
N THR A 250 40.24 11.73 10.93
CA THR A 250 40.84 12.75 10.07
C THR A 250 40.13 12.82 8.72
N VAL A 251 40.04 14.03 8.18
CA VAL A 251 39.61 14.30 6.80
C VAL A 251 40.75 15.01 6.09
N ASN A 252 41.11 14.55 4.89
CA ASN A 252 42.08 15.20 4.02
C ASN A 252 41.46 15.43 2.65
N ASP A 253 41.20 16.70 2.34
CA ASP A 253 40.58 17.19 1.11
C ASP A 253 41.54 18.00 0.22
N THR A 254 42.86 17.83 0.43
CA THR A 254 43.90 18.55 -0.34
C THR A 254 43.93 18.16 -1.82
N ASP A 255 43.45 16.98 -2.18
CA ASP A 255 43.30 16.54 -3.57
C ASP A 255 42.02 17.12 -4.19
N LYS A 256 42.14 17.78 -5.34
CA LYS A 256 41.01 18.37 -6.09
C LYS A 256 39.96 17.33 -6.50
N LYS A 257 40.32 16.05 -6.61
CA LYS A 257 39.41 14.99 -7.09
C LYS A 257 38.82 14.13 -5.99
N THR A 258 39.52 13.95 -4.87
CA THR A 258 39.11 13.00 -3.82
C THR A 258 39.27 13.55 -2.41
N ILE A 259 38.44 13.04 -1.49
CA ILE A 259 38.52 13.30 -0.05
C ILE A 259 38.86 11.98 0.63
N LYS A 260 40.02 11.95 1.29
CA LYS A 260 40.46 10.79 2.08
C LYS A 260 39.99 10.96 3.51
N VAL A 261 39.27 9.96 4.01
CA VAL A 261 38.70 9.99 5.36
C VAL A 261 39.28 8.83 6.15
N THR A 262 39.70 9.06 7.38
CA THR A 262 40.11 8.00 8.30
C THR A 262 39.05 7.87 9.39
N MET A 263 38.38 6.73 9.44
CA MET A 263 37.42 6.42 10.50
C MET A 263 38.15 6.04 11.79
N ARG A 264 37.58 6.38 12.95
CA ARG A 264 38.15 5.99 14.26
C ARG A 264 38.20 4.47 14.44
N THR A 265 39.09 4.03 15.33
CA THR A 265 39.30 2.60 15.59
C THR A 265 38.07 1.96 16.24
N LYS A 266 37.90 0.64 16.11
CA LYS A 266 36.77 -0.10 16.72
C LYS A 266 36.61 0.18 18.22
N LYS A 267 37.72 0.25 18.97
CA LYS A 267 37.73 0.57 20.40
C LYS A 267 37.18 1.97 20.70
N GLN A 268 37.51 2.96 19.87
CA GLN A 268 36.96 4.32 19.97
C GLN A 268 35.51 4.39 19.46
N PHE A 269 35.17 3.56 18.48
CA PHE A 269 33.84 3.46 17.89
C PHE A 269 32.80 2.87 18.87
N ASP A 270 33.22 1.90 19.70
CA ASP A 270 32.36 1.23 20.67
C ASP A 270 32.10 2.08 21.95
N LEU A 271 32.94 3.07 22.21
CA LEU A 271 32.79 4.05 23.30
C LEU A 271 31.78 5.17 22.97
N LEU A 272 31.32 5.26 21.73
CA LEU A 272 30.38 6.27 21.22
C LEU A 272 28.91 5.78 21.18
N LYS A 273 28.62 4.64 21.81
CA LYS A 273 27.26 4.07 21.94
C LYS A 273 26.37 4.92 22.83
#